data_AF-A0A9P1E932-F1
#
_entry.id   AF-A0A9P1E932-F1
#
_cell.length_a   1.000
_cell.length_b   1.000
_cell.length_c   1.000
_cell.angle_alpha   90.00
_cell.angle_beta   90.00
_cell.angle_gamma   90.00
#
_symmetry.space_group_name_H-M   'P 1'
#
loop_
_entity.id
_entity.type
_entity.pdbx_description
1 polymer ?
#
loop_
_entity_poly.entity_id
_entity_poly.type
_entity_poly.pdbx_seq_one_letter_code
_entity_poly.pdbx_strand_id
1 'polypeptide(L)'
;MAAMTRASSGLAYPDRFYAAAAYVGFDGSAGSGRAVTSKFSNDASLLLYALYQQATIGPCNIPKPRAWSPVEQSKWTSWNGLGNMATAEAMRLFVKILEEEEPGWYSRASNFASEAVEDVKMNHNSNIDQVDENGNILPKIKMIPVENDNLPDTQDKDVVSEGSGAVSVYDQWVVPQVSGPRPKPRYEHGAAVIDDKMYIFGGNHNGRYLSDLQALDLKSWTWSRIDVKAPSEAPSPLGPCAGHSLIPWEGNKLLSVGGHTKDHSEILQVKVFDLQSYTWSTLKTYGKPPVSRGGHSVTVAGTTLVIFGGQDANRSLLNDLHILDLETMTWDEMDTLGISPSPRSDHTAAVHAERYLLIFGGGSHATCFNDLHVLDLQTMEWSRPTQQGEIPSPRAGHAGVAVGENWFIVGGGNNRSGILFGFLKQLCLICLH
;
A
#
# COMPACT_ATOMS: atom_id res chain seq x y z
N MET A 1 24.16 -19.94 16.94
CA MET A 1 22.75 -20.38 16.89
C MET A 1 22.13 -19.78 15.65
N ALA A 2 21.80 -20.61 14.66
CA ALA A 2 21.15 -20.15 13.44
C ALA A 2 19.74 -19.65 13.79
N ALA A 3 19.43 -18.41 13.43
CA ALA A 3 18.06 -17.92 13.45
C ALA A 3 17.25 -18.79 12.48
N MET A 4 16.30 -19.57 13.00
CA MET A 4 15.28 -20.19 12.17
C MET A 4 14.44 -19.06 11.58
N THR A 5 14.65 -18.78 10.30
CA THR A 5 13.72 -17.98 9.50
C THR A 5 12.36 -18.67 9.58
N ARG A 6 11.38 -18.04 10.26
CA ARG A 6 10.01 -18.54 10.35
C ARG A 6 9.47 -18.63 8.92
N ALA A 7 9.28 -19.85 8.40
CA ALA A 7 8.60 -20.06 7.14
C ALA A 7 7.11 -19.74 7.36
N SER A 8 6.65 -18.58 6.89
CA SER A 8 5.22 -18.38 6.69
C SER A 8 4.75 -19.38 5.63
N SER A 9 3.50 -19.83 5.68
CA SER A 9 2.91 -20.79 4.73
C SER A 9 3.06 -20.44 3.25
N GLY A 10 3.45 -19.21 2.89
CA GLY A 10 3.29 -18.67 1.54
C GLY A 10 1.82 -18.50 1.11
N LEU A 11 0.86 -19.12 1.80
CA LEU A 11 -0.58 -18.95 1.59
C LEU A 11 -1.02 -17.55 2.00
N ALA A 12 -1.72 -16.86 1.10
CA ALA A 12 -2.45 -15.66 1.41
C ALA A 12 -3.72 -15.98 2.21
N TYR A 13 -4.31 -14.96 2.83
CA TYR A 13 -5.67 -15.12 3.35
C TYR A 13 -6.69 -15.03 2.21
N PRO A 14 -7.85 -15.71 2.31
CA PRO A 14 -8.31 -16.47 3.48
C PRO A 14 -7.79 -17.92 3.56
N ASP A 15 -7.09 -18.42 2.54
CA ASP A 15 -6.64 -19.82 2.48
C ASP A 15 -5.75 -20.23 3.64
N ARG A 16 -4.87 -19.32 4.10
CA ARG A 16 -4.03 -19.53 5.30
C ARG A 16 -4.88 -19.81 6.55
N PHE A 17 -5.97 -19.08 6.74
CA PHE A 17 -6.89 -19.31 7.86
C PHE A 17 -7.61 -20.64 7.72
N TYR A 18 -8.11 -20.99 6.54
CA TYR A 18 -8.80 -22.28 6.35
C TYR A 18 -7.86 -23.48 6.51
N ALA A 19 -6.62 -23.37 6.04
CA ALA A 19 -5.59 -24.39 6.29
C ALA A 19 -5.29 -24.54 7.79
N ALA A 20 -5.18 -23.42 8.52
CA ALA A 20 -5.01 -23.43 9.97
C ALA A 20 -6.21 -24.08 10.68
N ALA A 21 -7.43 -23.70 10.30
CA ALA A 21 -8.66 -24.23 10.86
C ALA A 21 -8.79 -25.74 10.61
N ALA A 22 -8.46 -26.22 9.41
CA ALA A 22 -8.40 -27.64 9.09
C ALA A 22 -7.35 -28.37 9.94
N TYR A 23 -6.15 -27.79 10.11
CA TYR A 23 -5.10 -28.35 10.97
C TYR A 23 -5.54 -28.52 12.43
N VAL A 24 -6.27 -27.54 12.96
CA VAL A 24 -6.83 -27.58 14.31
C VAL A 24 -8.03 -28.56 14.40
N GLY A 25 -8.74 -28.79 13.30
CA GLY A 25 -9.85 -29.74 13.20
C GLY A 25 -11.24 -29.10 13.12
N PHE A 26 -11.34 -27.87 12.63
CA PHE A 26 -12.61 -27.13 12.46
C PHE A 26 -13.24 -27.27 11.05
N ASP A 27 -12.62 -28.00 10.12
CA ASP A 27 -13.10 -28.18 8.72
C ASP A 27 -14.26 -29.19 8.56
N GLY A 28 -14.67 -29.86 9.63
CA GLY A 28 -15.75 -30.85 9.59
C GLY A 28 -15.35 -32.22 9.02
N SER A 29 -14.06 -32.45 8.75
CA SER A 29 -13.56 -33.76 8.33
C SER A 29 -13.86 -34.81 9.41
N ALA A 30 -14.61 -35.85 9.03
CA ALA A 30 -15.16 -36.89 9.91
C ALA A 30 -14.03 -37.72 10.57
N GLY A 31 -13.50 -37.19 11.68
CA GLY A 31 -12.44 -37.84 12.47
C GLY A 31 -11.84 -36.96 13.57
N SER A 32 -12.00 -35.64 13.54
CA SER A 32 -11.25 -34.71 14.40
C SER A 32 -12.02 -34.14 15.61
N GLY A 33 -13.33 -34.39 15.75
CA GLY A 33 -14.15 -33.84 16.84
C GLY A 33 -13.71 -34.24 18.26
N ARG A 34 -12.84 -35.26 18.40
CA ARG A 34 -12.18 -35.66 19.66
C ARG A 34 -10.73 -35.19 19.80
N ALA A 35 -10.15 -34.54 18.77
CA ALA A 35 -8.72 -34.22 18.70
C ALA A 35 -8.36 -32.77 19.07
N VAL A 36 -9.33 -31.84 19.07
CA VAL A 36 -9.07 -30.43 19.44
C VAL A 36 -8.63 -30.32 20.91
N THR A 37 -9.18 -31.14 21.80
CA THR A 37 -8.99 -31.02 23.25
C THR A 37 -7.70 -31.65 23.80
N SER A 38 -6.94 -32.40 23.00
CA SER A 38 -5.68 -33.02 23.48
C SER A 38 -4.42 -32.27 23.04
N LYS A 39 -4.54 -31.31 22.10
CA LYS A 39 -3.37 -30.60 21.53
C LYS A 39 -3.09 -29.25 22.19
N PHE A 40 -4.11 -28.57 22.71
CA PHE A 40 -3.99 -27.20 23.22
C PHE A 40 -4.50 -27.10 24.65
N SER A 41 -4.08 -26.06 25.38
CA SER A 41 -4.68 -25.71 26.66
C SER A 41 -6.19 -25.44 26.51
N ASN A 42 -6.96 -25.57 27.60
CA ASN A 42 -8.40 -25.30 27.57
C ASN A 42 -8.70 -23.85 27.15
N ASP A 43 -7.88 -22.90 27.60
CA ASP A 43 -8.04 -21.47 27.28
C ASP A 43 -7.73 -21.20 25.80
N ALA A 44 -6.63 -21.75 25.28
CA ALA A 44 -6.29 -21.65 23.85
C ALA A 44 -7.36 -22.33 22.98
N SER A 45 -7.87 -23.49 23.38
CA SER A 45 -8.95 -24.20 22.66
C SER A 45 -10.24 -23.38 22.59
N LEU A 46 -10.62 -22.71 23.68
CA LEU A 46 -11.79 -21.84 23.72
C LEU A 46 -11.61 -20.60 22.86
N LEU A 47 -10.42 -19.98 22.90
CA LEU A 47 -10.12 -18.80 22.12
C LEU A 47 -10.05 -19.10 20.62
N LEU A 48 -9.39 -20.20 20.22
CA LEU A 48 -9.39 -20.68 18.83
C LEU A 48 -10.80 -20.98 18.34
N TYR A 49 -11.64 -21.63 19.17
CA TYR A 49 -13.05 -21.83 18.84
C TYR A 49 -13.79 -20.50 18.62
N ALA A 50 -13.66 -19.55 19.56
CA ALA A 50 -14.33 -18.25 19.47
C ALA A 50 -13.90 -17.46 18.23
N LEU A 51 -12.60 -17.44 17.93
CA LEU A 51 -12.05 -16.77 16.75
C LEU A 51 -12.49 -17.45 15.46
N TYR A 52 -12.59 -18.79 15.44
CA TYR A 52 -13.15 -19.50 14.28
C TYR A 52 -14.62 -19.13 14.05
N GLN A 53 -15.46 -19.10 15.09
CA GLN A 53 -16.86 -18.66 14.96
C GLN A 53 -16.95 -17.20 14.50
N GLN A 54 -16.14 -16.30 15.08
CA GLN A 54 -16.10 -14.90 14.67
C GLN A 54 -15.68 -14.72 13.21
N ALA A 55 -14.69 -15.50 12.74
CA ALA A 55 -14.21 -15.45 11.37
C ALA A 55 -15.22 -16.03 10.34
N THR A 56 -15.98 -17.06 10.72
CA THR A 56 -16.86 -17.78 9.78
C THR A 56 -18.33 -17.35 9.84
N ILE A 57 -18.79 -16.84 10.99
CA ILE A 57 -20.18 -16.44 11.25
C ILE A 57 -20.29 -14.94 11.54
N GLY A 58 -19.30 -14.34 12.21
CA GLY A 58 -19.34 -12.95 12.68
C GLY A 58 -19.67 -12.85 14.18
N PRO A 59 -20.16 -11.70 14.67
CA PRO A 59 -20.49 -11.49 16.08
C PRO A 59 -21.43 -12.56 16.64
N CYS A 60 -21.23 -12.94 17.91
CA CYS A 60 -22.05 -13.94 18.59
C CYS A 60 -23.54 -13.60 18.51
N ASN A 61 -24.27 -14.44 17.78
CA ASN A 61 -25.69 -14.26 17.48
C ASN A 61 -26.57 -15.30 18.17
N ILE A 62 -25.98 -16.15 19.01
CA ILE A 62 -26.69 -17.19 19.77
C ILE A 62 -27.04 -16.71 21.18
N PRO A 63 -28.23 -17.05 21.70
CA PRO A 63 -28.62 -16.68 23.06
C PRO A 63 -27.74 -17.34 24.10
N LYS A 64 -27.56 -16.67 25.25
CA LYS A 64 -26.78 -17.20 26.36
C LYS A 64 -27.29 -18.58 26.82
N PRO A 65 -26.44 -19.62 26.86
CA PRO A 65 -26.84 -20.96 27.30
C PRO A 65 -27.35 -21.00 28.74
N ARG A 66 -28.22 -21.96 29.05
CA ARG A 66 -28.69 -22.23 30.42
C ARG A 66 -27.57 -22.89 31.23
N ALA A 67 -27.54 -22.66 32.55
CA ALA A 67 -26.43 -23.01 33.45
C ALA A 67 -26.08 -24.50 33.60
N TRP A 68 -26.77 -25.42 32.91
CA TRP A 68 -26.55 -26.86 33.03
C TRP A 68 -25.49 -27.43 32.07
N SER A 69 -24.84 -26.59 31.25
CA SER A 69 -23.74 -26.99 30.35
C SER A 69 -22.52 -26.07 30.49
N PRO A 70 -21.54 -26.40 31.37
CA PRO A 70 -20.35 -25.58 31.59
C PRO A 70 -19.53 -25.35 30.31
N VAL A 71 -19.44 -26.35 29.43
CA VAL A 71 -18.67 -26.26 28.18
C VAL A 71 -19.32 -25.29 27.19
N GLU A 72 -20.64 -25.37 27.00
CA GLU A 72 -21.35 -24.44 26.13
C GLU A 72 -21.31 -23.02 26.69
N GLN A 73 -21.38 -22.88 28.00
CA GLN A 73 -21.27 -21.58 28.66
C GLN A 73 -19.88 -20.95 28.44
N SER A 74 -18.80 -21.72 28.55
CA SER A 74 -17.44 -21.22 28.27
C SER A 74 -17.25 -20.85 26.79
N LYS A 75 -17.73 -21.69 25.87
CA LYS A 75 -17.71 -21.41 24.42
C LYS A 75 -18.47 -20.14 24.07
N TRP A 76 -19.68 -20.00 24.60
CA TRP A 76 -20.50 -18.79 24.41
C TRP A 76 -19.83 -17.55 25.00
N THR A 77 -19.28 -17.65 26.20
CA THR A 77 -18.62 -16.51 26.88
C THR A 77 -17.40 -16.05 26.09
N SER A 78 -16.61 -16.98 25.57
CA SER A 78 -15.43 -16.66 24.75
C SER A 78 -15.82 -15.99 23.43
N TRP A 79 -16.81 -16.52 22.68
CA TRP A 79 -17.25 -15.91 21.41
C TRP A 79 -17.97 -14.58 21.62
N ASN A 80 -18.90 -14.49 22.59
CA ASN A 80 -19.58 -13.25 22.93
C ASN A 80 -18.60 -12.15 23.39
N GLY A 81 -17.50 -12.53 24.05
CA GLY A 81 -16.45 -11.61 24.48
C GLY A 81 -15.71 -10.91 23.35
N LEU A 82 -15.74 -11.43 22.11
CA LEU A 82 -15.11 -10.81 20.94
C LEU A 82 -15.91 -9.63 20.38
N GLY A 83 -17.19 -9.49 20.74
CA GLY A 83 -18.05 -8.38 20.32
C GLY A 83 -18.11 -8.19 18.79
N ASN A 84 -17.81 -6.97 18.33
CA ASN A 84 -17.85 -6.58 16.91
C ASN A 84 -16.49 -6.71 16.22
N MET A 85 -15.62 -7.63 16.66
CA MET A 85 -14.33 -7.90 16.02
C MET A 85 -14.53 -8.23 14.53
N ALA A 86 -13.73 -7.58 13.67
CA ALA A 86 -13.79 -7.81 12.23
C ALA A 86 -13.38 -9.24 11.87
N THR A 87 -14.00 -9.83 10.84
CA THR A 87 -13.69 -11.17 10.34
C THR A 87 -12.20 -11.37 10.04
N ALA A 88 -11.56 -10.38 9.41
CA ALA A 88 -10.13 -10.40 9.13
C ALA A 88 -9.26 -10.47 10.37
N GLU A 89 -9.62 -9.69 11.40
CA GLU A 89 -8.89 -9.68 12.67
C GLU A 89 -9.04 -11.02 13.38
N ALA A 90 -10.24 -11.61 13.35
CA ALA A 90 -10.47 -12.94 13.90
C ALA A 90 -9.65 -14.02 13.17
N MET A 91 -9.58 -13.98 11.83
CA MET A 91 -8.75 -14.88 11.03
C MET A 91 -7.26 -14.75 11.38
N ARG A 92 -6.75 -13.52 11.50
CA ARG A 92 -5.34 -13.26 11.86
C ARG A 92 -4.99 -13.72 13.26
N LEU A 93 -5.82 -13.37 14.24
CA LEU A 93 -5.61 -13.78 15.63
C LEU A 93 -5.66 -15.30 15.78
N PHE A 94 -6.54 -15.98 15.04
CA PHE A 94 -6.59 -17.44 15.02
C PHE A 94 -5.25 -18.04 14.57
N VAL A 95 -4.73 -17.59 13.43
CA VAL A 95 -3.45 -18.06 12.88
C VAL A 95 -2.29 -17.70 13.81
N LYS A 96 -2.28 -16.48 14.36
CA LYS A 96 -1.25 -16.01 15.30
C LYS A 96 -1.18 -16.87 16.55
N ILE A 97 -2.31 -17.16 17.19
CA ILE A 97 -2.36 -18.04 18.37
C ILE A 97 -1.89 -19.44 18.02
N LEU A 98 -2.31 -19.98 16.86
CA LEU A 98 -1.83 -21.28 16.41
C LEU A 98 -0.31 -21.31 16.18
N GLU A 99 0.28 -20.24 15.65
CA GLU A 99 1.74 -20.12 15.45
C GLU A 99 2.52 -19.96 16.75
N GLU A 100 1.91 -19.39 17.79
CA GLU A 100 2.48 -19.27 19.13
C GLU A 100 2.45 -20.61 19.86
N GLU A 101 1.34 -21.35 19.77
CA GLU A 101 1.19 -22.68 20.36
C GLU A 101 1.98 -23.76 19.60
N GLU A 102 1.97 -23.72 18.26
CA GLU A 102 2.58 -24.72 17.37
C GLU A 102 3.31 -24.07 16.17
N PRO A 103 4.54 -23.56 16.35
CA PRO A 103 5.29 -22.85 15.31
C PRO A 103 5.56 -23.63 14.00
N GLY A 104 5.36 -24.95 14.00
CA GLY A 104 5.59 -25.86 12.86
C GLY A 104 4.32 -26.40 12.21
N TRP A 105 3.15 -25.84 12.48
CA TRP A 105 1.87 -26.36 11.98
C TRP A 105 1.82 -26.41 10.45
N TYR A 106 2.41 -25.42 9.77
CA TYR A 106 2.44 -25.29 8.31
C TYR A 106 3.04 -26.50 7.59
N SER A 107 4.21 -26.97 8.04
CA SER A 107 4.90 -28.12 7.44
C SER A 107 4.14 -29.44 7.62
N ARG A 108 3.21 -29.48 8.58
CA ARG A 108 2.38 -30.65 8.86
C ARG A 108 1.02 -30.56 8.17
N ALA A 109 0.51 -29.35 7.95
CA ALA A 109 -0.73 -29.10 7.22
C ALA A 109 -0.59 -29.37 5.71
N SER A 110 0.59 -29.12 5.12
CA SER A 110 0.86 -29.45 3.71
C SER A 110 0.74 -30.94 3.38
N ASN A 111 0.89 -31.83 4.36
CA ASN A 111 0.65 -33.27 4.18
C ASN A 111 -0.84 -33.64 4.09
N PHE A 112 -1.76 -32.72 4.36
CA PHE A 112 -3.21 -32.93 4.25
C PHE A 112 -3.80 -32.36 2.95
N ALA A 113 -3.04 -31.59 2.18
CA ALA A 113 -3.51 -30.88 0.98
C ALA A 113 -3.27 -31.64 -0.34
N SER A 114 -2.78 -32.88 -0.32
CA SER A 114 -2.49 -33.64 -1.54
C SER A 114 -3.68 -34.48 -2.01
N GLU A 115 -4.70 -33.84 -2.59
CA GLU A 115 -5.50 -34.45 -3.65
C GLU A 115 -5.69 -33.40 -4.76
N ALA A 116 -4.85 -33.48 -5.79
CA ALA A 116 -5.01 -32.71 -7.01
C ALA A 116 -6.14 -33.31 -7.84
N VAL A 117 -7.06 -32.45 -8.29
CA VAL A 117 -8.11 -32.77 -9.25
C VAL A 117 -7.46 -33.19 -10.58
N GLU A 118 -7.85 -34.35 -11.11
CA GLU A 118 -7.41 -34.82 -12.42
C GLU A 118 -7.86 -33.87 -13.54
N ASP A 119 -6.89 -33.28 -14.25
CA ASP A 119 -7.13 -32.54 -15.49
C ASP A 119 -7.60 -33.48 -16.60
N VAL A 120 -8.82 -33.25 -17.08
CA VAL A 120 -9.37 -33.86 -18.29
C VAL A 120 -8.56 -33.39 -19.50
N LYS A 121 -7.78 -34.32 -20.08
CA LYS A 121 -7.11 -34.13 -21.38
C LYS A 121 -8.14 -33.85 -22.48
N MET A 122 -8.21 -32.61 -22.94
CA MET A 122 -8.82 -32.25 -24.22
C MET A 122 -7.78 -32.36 -25.33
N ASN A 123 -8.02 -33.28 -26.26
CA ASN A 123 -7.28 -33.42 -27.51
C ASN A 123 -7.32 -32.12 -28.32
N HIS A 124 -6.16 -31.62 -28.73
CA HIS A 124 -6.07 -30.76 -29.90
C HIS A 124 -5.19 -31.41 -30.95
N ASN A 125 -5.88 -31.87 -31.99
CA ASN A 125 -5.32 -32.44 -33.19
C ASN A 125 -4.75 -31.29 -34.04
N SER A 126 -3.46 -31.40 -34.36
CA SER A 126 -2.76 -30.50 -35.28
C SER A 126 -3.27 -30.71 -36.71
N ASN A 127 -3.72 -29.64 -37.38
CA ASN A 127 -3.59 -29.56 -38.83
C ASN A 127 -3.18 -28.15 -39.23
N ILE A 128 -2.01 -28.11 -39.86
CA ILE A 128 -1.40 -26.99 -40.56
C ILE A 128 -2.02 -26.96 -41.96
N ASP A 129 -2.30 -25.77 -42.48
CA ASP A 129 -2.13 -25.47 -43.91
C ASP A 129 -1.76 -23.98 -44.08
N GLN A 130 -0.71 -23.74 -44.88
CA GLN A 130 -0.24 -22.44 -45.37
C GLN A 130 -0.64 -22.26 -46.86
N VAL A 131 -0.37 -21.06 -47.42
CA VAL A 131 -0.28 -20.66 -48.87
C VAL A 131 -1.52 -19.89 -49.41
N ASP A 132 -1.50 -18.74 -50.12
CA ASP A 132 -0.49 -17.76 -50.60
C ASP A 132 -1.15 -16.44 -51.10
N GLU A 133 -0.30 -15.50 -51.54
CA GLU A 133 -0.42 -14.09 -51.98
C GLU A 133 -1.34 -13.72 -53.18
N ASN A 134 -1.72 -12.43 -53.18
CA ASN A 134 -2.17 -11.54 -54.27
C ASN A 134 -3.66 -11.47 -54.68
N GLY A 135 -4.32 -10.38 -54.28
CA GLY A 135 -5.59 -9.91 -54.88
C GLY A 135 -6.17 -8.66 -54.20
N ASN A 136 -5.68 -7.47 -54.55
CA ASN A 136 -6.19 -6.16 -54.09
C ASN A 136 -7.69 -5.92 -54.36
N ILE A 137 -8.34 -5.07 -53.55
CA ILE A 137 -8.98 -3.78 -53.94
C ILE A 137 -9.58 -3.09 -52.68
N LEU A 138 -9.15 -1.84 -52.45
CA LEU A 138 -9.80 -0.85 -51.57
C LEU A 138 -10.89 -0.09 -52.35
N PRO A 139 -11.88 0.50 -51.66
CA PRO A 139 -11.96 1.96 -51.80
C PRO A 139 -12.27 2.75 -50.51
N LYS A 140 -11.63 3.93 -50.46
CA LYS A 140 -11.94 5.14 -49.67
C LYS A 140 -13.34 5.68 -49.96
N ILE A 141 -13.83 6.59 -49.08
CA ILE A 141 -14.64 7.84 -49.28
C ILE A 141 -15.67 7.95 -48.13
N LYS A 142 -16.01 9.09 -47.49
CA LYS A 142 -15.63 10.52 -47.49
C LYS A 142 -16.23 11.16 -46.23
N MET A 143 -15.58 12.20 -45.71
CA MET A 143 -16.20 13.24 -44.87
C MET A 143 -17.03 14.20 -45.73
N ILE A 144 -18.16 14.69 -45.22
CA ILE A 144 -18.88 15.90 -45.70
C ILE A 144 -19.32 16.72 -44.48
N PRO A 145 -19.07 18.05 -44.44
CA PRO A 145 -19.60 18.99 -43.45
C PRO A 145 -20.86 19.72 -43.98
N VAL A 146 -21.78 20.14 -43.11
CA VAL A 146 -22.79 21.17 -43.44
C VAL A 146 -23.07 22.07 -42.22
N GLU A 147 -23.24 23.35 -42.54
CA GLU A 147 -23.29 24.57 -41.73
C GLU A 147 -24.62 24.83 -40.98
N ASN A 148 -24.53 25.84 -40.10
CA ASN A 148 -25.54 26.72 -39.49
C ASN A 148 -27.00 26.66 -39.98
N ASP A 149 -27.92 26.70 -39.01
CA ASP A 149 -29.11 27.56 -39.07
C ASP A 149 -29.61 27.95 -37.66
N ASN A 150 -30.15 29.17 -37.56
CA ASN A 150 -30.54 29.90 -36.34
C ASN A 150 -31.95 29.54 -35.78
N LEU A 151 -32.08 29.58 -34.44
CA LEU A 151 -33.17 29.99 -33.49
C LEU A 151 -34.70 29.84 -33.86
N PRO A 152 -35.67 29.75 -32.89
CA PRO A 152 -35.73 30.56 -31.67
C PRO A 152 -36.22 29.89 -30.35
N ASP A 153 -36.01 30.69 -29.28
CA ASP A 153 -36.52 30.67 -27.90
C ASP A 153 -37.78 29.84 -27.57
N THR A 154 -37.70 29.14 -26.43
CA THR A 154 -38.74 29.22 -25.39
C THR A 154 -38.12 29.09 -24.00
N GLN A 155 -38.35 30.12 -23.18
CA GLN A 155 -38.07 30.18 -21.74
C GLN A 155 -38.98 29.22 -20.96
N ASP A 156 -38.44 28.57 -19.93
CA ASP A 156 -39.18 28.41 -18.67
C ASP A 156 -38.25 28.19 -17.45
N LYS A 157 -38.16 29.26 -16.66
CA LYS A 157 -38.21 29.37 -15.18
C LYS A 157 -37.40 28.41 -14.28
N ASP A 158 -36.38 29.01 -13.67
CA ASP A 158 -36.11 29.11 -12.23
C ASP A 158 -36.53 27.93 -11.33
N VAL A 159 -35.55 27.11 -10.99
CA VAL A 159 -35.49 26.43 -9.69
C VAL A 159 -34.16 26.82 -9.04
N VAL A 160 -34.26 27.68 -8.03
CA VAL A 160 -33.21 27.90 -7.04
C VAL A 160 -33.03 26.59 -6.29
N SER A 161 -31.88 25.93 -6.48
CA SER A 161 -31.39 24.92 -5.55
C SER A 161 -30.01 25.32 -5.08
N GLU A 162 -29.89 25.33 -3.77
CA GLU A 162 -28.81 25.84 -2.95
C GLU A 162 -27.46 25.18 -3.27
N GLY A 163 -26.41 26.01 -3.31
CA GLY A 163 -25.14 25.69 -2.65
C GLY A 163 -24.38 24.44 -3.10
N SER A 164 -24.22 24.22 -4.41
CA SER A 164 -23.11 23.38 -4.88
C SER A 164 -21.79 24.10 -4.57
N GLY A 165 -21.06 23.63 -3.54
CA GLY A 165 -19.70 24.07 -3.28
C GLY A 165 -18.90 23.95 -4.57
N ALA A 166 -18.51 25.09 -5.15
CA ALA A 166 -17.74 25.13 -6.36
C ALA A 166 -16.44 24.35 -6.11
N VAL A 167 -16.31 23.19 -6.75
CA VAL A 167 -15.03 22.50 -6.86
C VAL A 167 -14.09 23.51 -7.52
N SER A 168 -13.13 24.03 -6.76
CA SER A 168 -12.08 24.87 -7.33
C SER A 168 -11.31 23.99 -8.32
N VAL A 169 -11.54 24.22 -9.60
CA VAL A 169 -10.87 23.48 -10.67
C VAL A 169 -9.41 23.90 -10.65
N TYR A 170 -8.54 23.03 -10.13
CA TYR A 170 -7.09 23.21 -10.16
C TYR A 170 -6.55 22.71 -11.51
N ASP A 171 -6.85 23.40 -12.61
CA ASP A 171 -6.45 23.00 -13.97
C ASP A 171 -5.29 23.83 -14.54
N GLN A 172 -4.78 24.82 -13.81
CA GLN A 172 -3.72 25.71 -14.28
C GLN A 172 -2.35 25.31 -13.75
N TRP A 173 -1.43 25.07 -14.69
CA TRP A 173 -0.02 24.88 -14.40
C TRP A 173 0.72 26.21 -14.43
N VAL A 174 1.40 26.55 -13.33
CA VAL A 174 2.22 27.76 -13.21
C VAL A 174 3.68 27.37 -13.01
N VAL A 175 4.59 28.07 -13.70
CA VAL A 175 6.03 27.97 -13.48
C VAL A 175 6.46 29.20 -12.65
N PRO A 176 6.57 29.08 -11.32
CA PRO A 176 6.95 30.21 -10.48
C PRO A 176 8.39 30.64 -10.79
N GLN A 177 8.64 31.95 -10.77
CA GLN A 177 9.98 32.49 -10.87
C GLN A 177 10.69 32.27 -9.53
N VAL A 178 11.74 31.43 -9.54
CA VAL A 178 12.48 31.08 -8.33
C VAL A 178 13.85 31.75 -8.28
N SER A 179 14.27 32.15 -7.08
CA SER A 179 15.58 32.76 -6.81
C SER A 179 16.41 31.94 -5.80
N GLY A 180 17.62 32.39 -5.48
CA GLY A 180 18.51 31.73 -4.51
C GLY A 180 19.30 30.52 -5.05
N PRO A 181 20.12 29.86 -4.21
CA PRO A 181 20.92 28.70 -4.57
C PRO A 181 20.05 27.47 -4.88
N ARG A 182 19.83 27.20 -6.17
CA ARG A 182 19.00 26.08 -6.60
C ARG A 182 19.65 24.72 -6.31
N PRO A 183 18.85 23.70 -5.94
CA PRO A 183 19.34 22.33 -5.83
C PRO A 183 19.83 21.80 -7.18
N LYS A 184 20.81 20.88 -7.14
CA LYS A 184 21.17 20.09 -8.33
C LYS A 184 19.96 19.33 -8.88
N PRO A 185 19.84 19.14 -10.21
CA PRO A 185 18.84 18.25 -10.81
C PRO A 185 18.92 16.87 -10.17
N ARG A 186 17.79 16.29 -9.76
CA ARG A 186 17.77 15.03 -9.01
C ARG A 186 16.46 14.29 -9.22
N TYR A 187 16.48 12.98 -9.02
CA TYR A 187 15.29 12.12 -8.96
C TYR A 187 15.30 11.31 -7.65
N GLU A 188 14.18 10.67 -7.30
CA GLU A 188 14.07 9.84 -6.08
C GLU A 188 14.43 10.59 -4.78
N HIS A 189 14.24 11.91 -4.73
CA HIS A 189 14.40 12.69 -3.52
C HIS A 189 13.12 12.64 -2.69
N GLY A 190 13.25 12.78 -1.38
CA GLY A 190 12.11 13.02 -0.52
C GLY A 190 11.76 14.51 -0.54
N ALA A 191 10.46 14.83 -0.54
CA ALA A 191 9.96 16.19 -0.46
C ALA A 191 8.81 16.27 0.56
N ALA A 192 8.79 17.33 1.35
CA ALA A 192 7.80 17.55 2.40
C ALA A 192 7.52 19.05 2.57
N VAL A 193 6.29 19.42 2.91
CA VAL A 193 5.92 20.80 3.21
C VAL A 193 5.64 20.92 4.69
N ILE A 194 6.29 21.89 5.34
CA ILE A 194 5.99 22.33 6.71
C ILE A 194 5.78 23.84 6.64
N ASP A 195 4.62 24.29 7.09
CA ASP A 195 4.17 25.68 6.99
C ASP A 195 4.37 26.22 5.54
N ASP A 196 5.06 27.35 5.40
CA ASP A 196 5.32 28.01 4.12
C ASP A 196 6.62 27.57 3.45
N LYS A 197 7.17 26.40 3.81
CA LYS A 197 8.44 25.92 3.26
C LYS A 197 8.32 24.49 2.77
N MET A 198 8.79 24.27 1.53
CA MET A 198 9.01 22.94 0.99
C MET A 198 10.46 22.53 1.22
N TYR A 199 10.67 21.39 1.86
CA TYR A 199 11.97 20.79 2.09
C TYR A 199 12.19 19.65 1.12
N ILE A 200 13.39 19.57 0.55
CA ILE A 200 13.84 18.41 -0.23
C ILE A 200 15.12 17.84 0.38
N PHE A 201 15.18 16.52 0.48
CA PHE A 201 16.33 15.81 1.02
C PHE A 201 16.75 14.67 0.09
N GLY A 202 18.07 14.48 -0.02
CA GLY A 202 18.65 13.36 -0.75
C GLY A 202 18.30 13.33 -2.25
N GLY A 203 18.12 12.12 -2.76
CA GLY A 203 17.90 11.82 -4.16
C GLY A 203 19.17 11.45 -4.91
N ASN A 204 19.02 11.17 -6.19
CA ASN A 204 20.10 10.73 -7.06
C ASN A 204 20.40 11.77 -8.13
N HIS A 205 21.68 12.08 -8.31
CA HIS A 205 22.19 12.90 -9.40
C HIS A 205 23.34 12.17 -10.10
N ASN A 206 23.12 11.78 -11.36
CA ASN A 206 24.11 11.09 -12.19
C ASN A 206 24.70 9.83 -11.52
N GLY A 207 23.84 9.00 -10.93
CA GLY A 207 24.22 7.76 -10.25
C GLY A 207 24.83 7.95 -8.85
N ARG A 208 24.83 9.18 -8.31
CA ARG A 208 25.32 9.49 -6.97
C ARG A 208 24.18 9.93 -6.08
N TYR A 209 24.04 9.25 -4.94
CA TYR A 209 23.12 9.67 -3.90
C TYR A 209 23.60 10.98 -3.26
N LEU A 210 22.64 11.82 -2.92
CA LEU A 210 22.83 13.11 -2.29
C LEU A 210 22.45 13.03 -0.81
N SER A 211 22.97 13.96 -0.01
CA SER A 211 22.66 14.11 1.43
C SER A 211 22.38 15.57 1.81
N ASP A 212 22.19 16.45 0.81
CA ASP A 212 21.88 17.85 1.07
C ASP A 212 20.39 18.03 1.41
N LEU A 213 20.12 18.91 2.36
CA LEU A 213 18.78 19.41 2.69
C LEU A 213 18.64 20.83 2.12
N GLN A 214 17.60 21.04 1.34
CA GLN A 214 17.32 22.32 0.69
C GLN A 214 15.89 22.72 1.04
N ALA A 215 15.65 24.02 1.18
CA ALA A 215 14.33 24.57 1.46
C ALA A 215 13.96 25.60 0.40
N LEU A 216 12.74 25.49 -0.12
CA LEU A 216 12.08 26.51 -0.92
C LEU A 216 11.05 27.22 -0.05
N ASP A 217 11.24 28.52 0.14
CA ASP A 217 10.24 29.38 0.74
C ASP A 217 9.09 29.62 -0.27
N LEU A 218 7.88 29.18 0.05
CA LEU A 218 6.73 29.18 -0.85
C LEU A 218 6.07 30.56 -0.98
N LYS A 219 6.36 31.49 -0.06
CA LYS A 219 5.90 32.89 -0.13
C LYS A 219 6.75 33.71 -1.09
N SER A 220 8.06 33.56 -1.00
CA SER A 220 9.04 34.33 -1.78
C SER A 220 9.60 33.59 -3.00
N TRP A 221 9.29 32.31 -3.16
CA TRP A 221 9.86 31.43 -4.18
C TRP A 221 11.40 31.40 -4.17
N THR A 222 11.99 31.46 -2.97
CA THR A 222 13.46 31.52 -2.80
C THR A 222 14.01 30.22 -2.24
N TRP A 223 14.94 29.62 -2.99
CA TRP A 223 15.70 28.46 -2.53
C TRP A 223 16.77 28.87 -1.53
N SER A 224 17.03 28.01 -0.57
CA SER A 224 18.11 28.11 0.39
C SER A 224 18.65 26.72 0.75
N ARG A 225 19.95 26.63 1.00
CA ARG A 225 20.55 25.42 1.55
C ARG A 225 20.44 25.45 3.07
N ILE A 226 20.08 24.32 3.67
CA ILE A 226 20.08 24.16 5.11
C ILE A 226 21.42 23.56 5.54
N ASP A 227 22.17 24.31 6.35
CA ASP A 227 23.42 23.84 6.93
C ASP A 227 23.14 22.95 8.14
N VAL A 228 23.23 21.65 7.90
CA VAL A 228 23.04 20.61 8.91
C VAL A 228 24.20 20.64 9.90
N LYS A 229 23.88 20.75 11.19
CA LYS A 229 24.85 20.65 12.28
C LYS A 229 25.18 19.19 12.54
N ALA A 230 26.46 18.90 12.78
CA ALA A 230 26.87 17.59 13.24
C ALA A 230 26.31 17.35 14.66
N PRO A 231 25.76 16.16 14.96
CA PRO A 231 25.39 15.82 16.33
C PRO A 231 26.64 15.83 17.21
N SER A 232 26.53 16.39 18.43
CA SER A 232 27.67 16.57 19.34
C SER A 232 28.30 15.25 19.83
N GLU A 233 27.60 14.12 19.68
CA GLU A 233 28.01 12.83 20.26
C GLU A 233 27.84 11.61 19.33
N ALA A 234 27.56 11.78 18.03
CA ALA A 234 27.35 10.64 17.11
C ALA A 234 28.18 10.76 15.81
N PRO A 235 28.64 9.64 15.22
CA PRO A 235 29.45 9.68 14.02
C PRO A 235 28.60 10.02 12.79
N SER A 236 29.01 11.12 12.14
CA SER A 236 28.67 11.59 10.79
C SER A 236 27.30 12.21 10.54
N PRO A 237 27.23 13.29 9.72
CA PRO A 237 25.98 13.72 9.12
C PRO A 237 25.39 12.59 8.28
N LEU A 238 24.06 12.51 8.28
CA LEU A 238 23.28 11.45 7.65
C LEU A 238 23.81 11.09 6.24
N GLY A 239 24.18 9.82 6.06
CA GLY A 239 24.70 9.31 4.79
C GLY A 239 23.72 9.52 3.62
N PRO A 240 24.23 9.66 2.39
CA PRO A 240 23.42 9.98 1.22
C PRO A 240 22.42 8.86 0.90
N CYS A 241 21.21 9.24 0.49
CA CYS A 241 20.13 8.32 0.18
C CYS A 241 19.27 8.75 -1.02
N ALA A 242 18.58 7.80 -1.63
CA ALA A 242 17.56 8.01 -2.67
C ALA A 242 16.41 6.98 -2.52
N GLY A 243 15.22 7.32 -2.99
CA GLY A 243 14.04 6.44 -2.97
C GLY A 243 13.42 6.29 -1.58
N HIS A 244 13.71 7.22 -0.67
CA HIS A 244 13.08 7.31 0.65
C HIS A 244 11.84 8.22 0.58
N SER A 245 10.99 8.14 1.61
CA SER A 245 9.91 9.10 1.82
C SER A 245 10.32 10.13 2.87
N LEU A 246 9.98 11.40 2.63
CA LEU A 246 10.17 12.50 3.59
C LEU A 246 8.80 12.95 4.11
N ILE A 247 8.58 12.86 5.42
CA ILE A 247 7.26 13.04 6.03
C ILE A 247 7.34 14.16 7.09
N PRO A 248 6.46 15.18 7.05
CA PRO A 248 6.29 16.12 8.15
C PRO A 248 5.88 15.40 9.45
N TRP A 249 6.49 15.78 10.57
CA TRP A 249 6.19 15.18 11.87
C TRP A 249 6.33 16.22 12.99
N GLU A 250 5.41 16.20 13.96
CA GLU A 250 5.40 17.09 15.14
C GLU A 250 5.52 18.60 14.83
N GLY A 251 5.09 19.03 13.63
CA GLY A 251 5.13 20.43 13.19
C GLY A 251 6.52 21.03 12.94
N ASN A 252 7.60 20.48 13.49
CA ASN A 252 8.96 20.99 13.31
C ASN A 252 10.00 19.92 12.95
N LYS A 253 9.57 18.70 12.66
CA LYS A 253 10.46 17.59 12.31
C LYS A 253 10.14 17.02 10.93
N LEU A 254 11.17 16.47 10.31
CA LEU A 254 11.05 15.70 9.07
C LEU A 254 11.53 14.28 9.32
N LEU A 255 10.67 13.30 9.03
CA LEU A 255 11.06 11.89 9.03
C LEU A 255 11.54 11.49 7.64
N SER A 256 12.75 10.95 7.54
CA SER A 256 13.25 10.23 6.38
C SER A 256 13.11 8.73 6.63
N VAL A 257 12.26 8.08 5.84
CA VAL A 257 11.88 6.67 6.01
C VAL A 257 12.45 5.84 4.85
N GLY A 258 13.33 4.91 5.17
CA GLY A 258 13.95 3.98 4.21
C GLY A 258 14.85 4.65 3.18
N GLY A 259 14.79 4.15 1.95
CA GLY A 259 15.61 4.55 0.82
C GLY A 259 16.90 3.74 0.71
N HIS A 260 17.46 3.75 -0.50
CA HIS A 260 18.75 3.16 -0.79
C HIS A 260 19.88 4.08 -0.34
N THR A 261 20.80 3.52 0.42
CA THR A 261 22.04 4.15 0.87
C THR A 261 23.24 3.47 0.23
N LYS A 262 24.41 4.11 0.29
CA LYS A 262 25.67 3.48 -0.14
C LYS A 262 26.06 2.31 0.76
N ASP A 263 25.91 2.50 2.07
CA ASP A 263 26.13 1.47 3.07
C ASP A 263 24.78 0.82 3.35
N HIS A 264 24.60 -0.42 2.87
CA HIS A 264 23.32 -1.12 2.97
C HIS A 264 23.00 -1.44 4.43
N SER A 265 21.77 -1.13 4.84
CA SER A 265 21.17 -1.65 6.07
C SER A 265 20.28 -2.84 5.72
N GLU A 266 20.22 -3.86 6.57
CA GLU A 266 19.29 -4.98 6.40
C GLU A 266 17.85 -4.56 6.74
N ILE A 267 17.68 -3.64 7.70
CA ILE A 267 16.39 -3.17 8.17
C ILE A 267 16.10 -1.74 7.69
N LEU A 268 14.83 -1.43 7.49
CA LEU A 268 14.39 -0.08 7.17
C LEU A 268 14.76 0.87 8.32
N GLN A 269 15.41 1.98 7.96
CA GLN A 269 15.81 3.01 8.91
C GLN A 269 14.80 4.16 8.93
N VAL A 270 14.49 4.66 10.13
CA VAL A 270 13.72 5.89 10.32
C VAL A 270 14.64 6.92 10.93
N LYS A 271 14.79 8.06 10.26
CA LYS A 271 15.67 9.14 10.69
C LYS A 271 14.88 10.42 10.80
N VAL A 272 15.21 11.25 11.77
CA VAL A 272 14.50 12.50 12.04
C VAL A 272 15.44 13.69 11.90
N PHE A 273 15.00 14.71 11.18
CA PHE A 273 15.62 16.02 11.18
C PHE A 273 14.80 16.96 12.05
N ASP A 274 15.46 17.62 12.98
CA ASP A 274 14.85 18.63 13.83
C ASP A 274 15.16 20.03 13.27
N LEU A 275 14.13 20.78 12.88
CA LEU A 275 14.27 22.12 12.30
C LEU A 275 14.68 23.19 13.32
N GLN A 276 14.61 22.91 14.62
CA GLN A 276 15.04 23.81 15.68
C GLN A 276 16.54 23.65 15.95
N SER A 277 17.02 22.42 16.10
CA SER A 277 18.43 22.15 16.37
C SER A 277 19.28 22.06 15.09
N TYR A 278 18.66 21.87 13.92
CA TYR A 278 19.31 21.61 12.64
C TYR A 278 20.16 20.33 12.64
N THR A 279 19.74 19.32 13.39
CA THR A 279 20.47 18.05 13.52
C THR A 279 19.63 16.88 13.05
N TRP A 280 20.31 15.88 12.49
CA TRP A 280 19.72 14.57 12.24
C TRP A 280 19.99 13.62 13.41
N SER A 281 19.04 12.72 13.67
CA SER A 281 19.23 11.55 14.50
C SER A 281 18.49 10.34 13.92
N THR A 282 18.90 9.14 14.31
CA THR A 282 18.18 7.91 13.97
C THR A 282 17.15 7.64 15.07
N LEU A 283 15.89 7.45 14.71
CA LEU A 283 14.87 7.02 15.65
C LEU A 283 15.08 5.55 15.98
N LYS A 284 15.05 5.24 17.27
CA LYS A 284 15.10 3.86 17.74
C LYS A 284 13.69 3.27 17.63
N THR A 285 13.55 2.25 16.80
CA THR A 285 12.29 1.53 16.60
C THR A 285 12.38 0.10 17.16
N TYR A 286 11.21 -0.50 17.42
CA TYR A 286 11.04 -1.82 18.00
C TYR A 286 10.14 -2.69 17.11
N GLY A 287 9.88 -3.94 17.51
CA GLY A 287 8.98 -4.83 16.77
C GLY A 287 9.64 -5.52 15.58
N LYS A 288 8.89 -5.69 14.49
CA LYS A 288 9.31 -6.38 13.27
C LYS A 288 9.54 -5.38 12.13
N PRO A 289 10.70 -4.71 12.06
CA PRO A 289 10.94 -3.72 11.03
C PRO A 289 10.98 -4.39 9.64
N PRO A 290 10.47 -3.71 8.60
CA PRO A 290 10.61 -4.19 7.23
C PRO A 290 12.08 -4.26 6.80
N VAL A 291 12.37 -5.10 5.79
CA VAL A 291 13.65 -5.04 5.07
C VAL A 291 13.87 -3.64 4.50
N SER A 292 15.13 -3.19 4.49
CA SER A 292 15.51 -1.93 3.86
C SER A 292 15.13 -1.90 2.38
N ARG A 293 14.52 -0.80 1.94
CA ARG A 293 13.88 -0.69 0.63
C ARG A 293 13.81 0.75 0.12
N GLY A 294 13.77 0.91 -1.20
CA GLY A 294 13.51 2.18 -1.89
C GLY A 294 12.30 2.10 -2.81
N GLY A 295 11.77 3.24 -3.24
CA GLY A 295 10.61 3.31 -4.13
C GLY A 295 9.31 2.76 -3.51
N HIS A 296 9.26 2.65 -2.18
CA HIS A 296 8.07 2.28 -1.42
C HIS A 296 7.21 3.52 -1.17
N SER A 297 5.94 3.34 -0.85
CA SER A 297 5.10 4.43 -0.35
C SER A 297 5.10 4.46 1.17
N VAL A 298 5.05 5.67 1.74
CA VAL A 298 4.78 5.91 3.16
C VAL A 298 3.65 6.91 3.28
N THR A 299 2.57 6.52 3.93
CA THR A 299 1.39 7.37 4.14
C THR A 299 1.05 7.47 5.62
N VAL A 300 0.74 8.68 6.08
CA VAL A 300 0.28 8.92 7.46
C VAL A 300 -1.20 8.57 7.57
N ALA A 301 -1.55 7.77 8.57
CA ALA A 301 -2.93 7.47 8.96
C ALA A 301 -3.05 7.60 10.48
N GLY A 302 -3.67 8.69 10.95
CA GLY A 302 -3.69 9.04 12.37
C GLY A 302 -2.27 9.21 12.93
N THR A 303 -1.94 8.44 13.96
CA THR A 303 -0.62 8.41 14.61
C THR A 303 0.31 7.32 14.06
N THR A 304 0.01 6.76 12.89
CA THR A 304 0.78 5.66 12.30
C THR A 304 1.31 6.02 10.92
N LEU A 305 2.43 5.39 10.54
CA LEU A 305 2.90 5.34 9.16
C LEU A 305 2.57 3.99 8.56
N VAL A 306 1.92 3.99 7.40
CA VAL A 306 1.64 2.78 6.62
C VAL A 306 2.61 2.71 5.45
N ILE A 307 3.37 1.61 5.37
CA ILE A 307 4.43 1.36 4.40
C ILE A 307 3.97 0.23 3.48
N PHE A 308 4.03 0.45 2.16
CA PHE A 308 3.66 -0.59 1.19
C PHE A 308 4.69 -0.71 0.05
N GLY A 309 5.02 -1.95 -0.28
CA GLY A 309 5.81 -2.33 -1.45
C GLY A 309 7.25 -1.80 -1.45
N GLY A 310 7.74 -1.44 -2.64
CA GLY A 310 9.12 -1.00 -2.88
C GLY A 310 10.04 -2.10 -3.39
N GLN A 311 11.35 -1.82 -3.41
CA GLN A 311 12.39 -2.73 -3.86
C GLN A 311 13.51 -2.84 -2.82
N ASP A 312 13.93 -4.06 -2.49
CA ASP A 312 15.04 -4.30 -1.57
C ASP A 312 16.43 -4.18 -2.24
N ALA A 313 17.50 -4.37 -1.47
CA ALA A 313 18.87 -4.34 -1.98
C ALA A 313 19.20 -5.46 -2.99
N ASN A 314 18.44 -6.57 -2.96
CA ASN A 314 18.57 -7.70 -3.89
C ASN A 314 17.76 -7.50 -5.18
N ARG A 315 17.14 -6.33 -5.36
CA ARG A 315 16.23 -6.00 -6.46
C ARG A 315 14.93 -6.82 -6.44
N SER A 316 14.58 -7.39 -5.30
CA SER A 316 13.28 -8.04 -5.10
C SER A 316 12.23 -6.95 -4.93
N LEU A 317 11.20 -6.99 -5.77
CA LEU A 317 10.02 -6.14 -5.60
C LEU A 317 9.15 -6.72 -4.50
N LEU A 318 8.51 -5.84 -3.73
CA LEU A 318 7.76 -6.18 -2.54
C LEU A 318 6.30 -5.75 -2.69
N ASN A 319 5.41 -6.42 -1.98
CA ASN A 319 3.99 -6.08 -1.80
C ASN A 319 3.51 -6.30 -0.35
N ASP A 320 4.44 -6.36 0.59
CA ASP A 320 4.15 -6.44 2.00
C ASP A 320 3.68 -5.07 2.55
N LEU A 321 2.95 -5.13 3.66
CA LEU A 321 2.39 -3.99 4.35
C LEU A 321 2.95 -3.95 5.77
N HIS A 322 3.51 -2.82 6.16
CA HIS A 322 4.02 -2.59 7.51
C HIS A 322 3.40 -1.33 8.10
N ILE A 323 3.16 -1.33 9.39
CA ILE A 323 2.70 -0.17 10.15
C ILE A 323 3.76 0.18 11.19
N LEU A 324 4.16 1.44 11.24
CA LEU A 324 4.92 2.01 12.35
C LEU A 324 4.00 2.88 13.18
N ASP A 325 3.77 2.49 14.42
CA ASP A 325 3.12 3.34 15.41
C ASP A 325 4.12 4.42 15.89
N LEU A 326 3.77 5.70 15.71
CA LEU A 326 4.65 6.83 16.04
C LEU A 326 4.63 7.20 17.53
N GLU A 327 3.72 6.67 18.33
CA GLU A 327 3.71 6.91 19.78
C GLU A 327 4.63 5.93 20.51
N THR A 328 4.62 4.67 20.08
CA THR A 328 5.39 3.57 20.68
C THR A 328 6.68 3.26 19.92
N MET A 329 6.83 3.78 18.69
CA MET A 329 7.92 3.47 17.76
C MET A 329 8.04 1.97 17.46
N THR A 330 6.91 1.26 17.40
CA THR A 330 6.87 -0.19 17.17
C THR A 330 6.38 -0.51 15.76
N TRP A 331 7.11 -1.41 15.09
CA TRP A 331 6.77 -1.95 13.79
C TRP A 331 5.93 -3.21 13.90
N ASP A 332 4.87 -3.26 13.11
CA ASP A 332 4.06 -4.44 12.88
C ASP A 332 4.00 -4.76 11.38
N GLU A 333 4.28 -6.02 11.06
CA GLU A 333 4.04 -6.59 9.74
C GLU A 333 2.59 -7.05 9.66
N MET A 334 1.87 -6.58 8.64
CA MET A 334 0.43 -6.78 8.54
C MET A 334 0.09 -7.78 7.44
N ASP A 335 -0.55 -8.88 7.83
CA ASP A 335 -1.23 -9.74 6.88
C ASP A 335 -2.46 -9.01 6.31
N THR A 336 -2.83 -9.22 5.05
CA THR A 336 -4.03 -8.59 4.45
C THR A 336 -4.97 -9.63 3.86
N LEU A 337 -6.27 -9.32 3.84
CA LEU A 337 -7.28 -10.08 3.09
C LEU A 337 -7.44 -9.52 1.67
N GLY A 338 -8.12 -10.28 0.81
CA GLY A 338 -8.44 -9.86 -0.55
C GLY A 338 -7.25 -9.99 -1.51
N ILE A 339 -7.42 -9.46 -2.72
CA ILE A 339 -6.39 -9.54 -3.77
C ILE A 339 -5.47 -8.33 -3.65
N SER A 340 -4.33 -8.52 -2.97
CA SER A 340 -3.33 -7.47 -2.83
C SER A 340 -2.74 -7.01 -4.18
N PRO A 341 -2.15 -5.81 -4.23
CA PRO A 341 -1.37 -5.40 -5.38
C PRO A 341 -0.19 -6.33 -5.62
N SER A 342 0.11 -6.64 -6.88
CA SER A 342 1.34 -7.36 -7.24
C SER A 342 2.58 -6.57 -6.77
N PRO A 343 3.71 -7.26 -6.47
CA PRO A 343 4.97 -6.61 -6.09
C PRO A 343 5.37 -5.49 -7.02
N ARG A 344 5.66 -4.31 -6.43
CA ARG A 344 5.85 -3.06 -7.19
C ARG A 344 6.70 -2.04 -6.45
N SER A 345 7.39 -1.19 -7.20
CA SER A 345 8.01 0.04 -6.71
C SER A 345 7.52 1.25 -7.49
N ASP A 346 7.80 2.44 -6.97
CA ASP A 346 7.56 3.73 -7.60
C ASP A 346 6.08 3.97 -7.94
N HIS A 347 5.19 3.35 -7.16
CA HIS A 347 3.77 3.67 -7.08
C HIS A 347 3.54 4.88 -6.18
N THR A 348 2.33 5.43 -6.24
CA THR A 348 1.89 6.46 -5.29
C THR A 348 0.81 5.88 -4.38
N ALA A 349 0.75 6.43 -3.18
CA ALA A 349 -0.28 6.10 -2.21
C ALA A 349 -0.92 7.37 -1.63
N ALA A 350 -2.16 7.24 -1.18
CA ALA A 350 -2.87 8.27 -0.42
C ALA A 350 -3.78 7.61 0.62
N VAL A 351 -4.10 8.33 1.69
CA VAL A 351 -5.11 7.92 2.67
C VAL A 351 -6.33 8.79 2.47
N HIS A 352 -7.50 8.17 2.43
CA HIS A 352 -8.80 8.82 2.31
C HIS A 352 -9.67 8.50 3.52
N ALA A 353 -10.36 9.52 4.03
CA ALA A 353 -11.26 9.43 5.18
C ALA A 353 -10.63 8.72 6.39
N GLU A 354 -9.31 8.84 6.56
CA GLU A 354 -8.51 8.19 7.61
C GLU A 354 -8.63 6.65 7.69
N ARG A 355 -9.24 6.03 6.67
CA ARG A 355 -9.58 4.61 6.68
C ARG A 355 -9.09 3.88 5.45
N TYR A 356 -9.10 4.51 4.29
CA TYR A 356 -8.82 3.82 3.03
C TYR A 356 -7.43 4.19 2.52
N LEU A 357 -6.52 3.23 2.46
CA LEU A 357 -5.24 3.37 1.78
C LEU A 357 -5.43 3.06 0.30
N LEU A 358 -5.15 4.03 -0.55
CA LEU A 358 -5.18 3.90 -2.00
C LEU A 358 -3.77 3.67 -2.53
N ILE A 359 -3.62 2.74 -3.46
CA ILE A 359 -2.38 2.48 -4.20
C ILE A 359 -2.67 2.57 -5.70
N PHE A 360 -1.88 3.39 -6.41
CA PHE A 360 -2.03 3.54 -7.86
C PHE A 360 -0.70 3.41 -8.60
N GLY A 361 -0.74 2.60 -9.65
CA GLY A 361 0.36 2.44 -10.60
C GLY A 361 1.60 1.78 -10.00
N GLY A 362 2.77 2.29 -10.37
CA GLY A 362 4.07 1.70 -10.05
C GLY A 362 4.50 0.71 -11.13
N GLY A 363 5.60 0.01 -10.88
CA GLY A 363 6.17 -0.90 -11.86
C GLY A 363 6.77 -2.17 -11.27
N SER A 364 6.75 -3.19 -12.11
CA SER A 364 7.67 -4.31 -12.04
C SER A 364 8.90 -4.05 -12.92
N HIS A 365 9.84 -4.99 -12.94
CA HIS A 365 10.98 -4.93 -13.86
C HIS A 365 10.59 -4.94 -15.35
N ALA A 366 9.38 -5.40 -15.68
CA ALA A 366 8.91 -5.54 -17.06
C ALA A 366 7.77 -4.58 -17.42
N THR A 367 6.92 -4.23 -16.47
CA THR A 367 5.63 -3.57 -16.73
C THR A 367 5.38 -2.41 -15.78
N CYS A 368 4.81 -1.31 -16.25
CA CYS A 368 4.14 -0.35 -15.38
C CYS A 368 2.67 -0.74 -15.22
N PHE A 369 2.06 -0.33 -14.12
CA PHE A 369 0.65 -0.58 -13.81
C PHE A 369 -0.17 0.72 -13.88
N ASN A 370 -1.48 0.59 -14.05
CA ASN A 370 -2.50 1.64 -13.89
C ASN A 370 -3.71 1.13 -13.09
N ASP A 371 -3.51 0.08 -12.30
CA ASP A 371 -4.51 -0.43 -11.39
C ASP A 371 -4.63 0.48 -10.17
N LEU A 372 -5.86 0.65 -9.69
CA LEU A 372 -6.19 1.26 -8.41
C LEU A 372 -6.56 0.15 -7.44
N HIS A 373 -5.89 0.13 -6.30
CA HIS A 373 -6.21 -0.74 -5.18
C HIS A 373 -6.58 0.09 -3.97
N VAL A 374 -7.52 -0.41 -3.18
CA VAL A 374 -7.96 0.21 -1.94
C VAL A 374 -7.92 -0.81 -0.83
N LEU A 375 -7.11 -0.53 0.19
CA LEU A 375 -7.10 -1.27 1.45
C LEU A 375 -7.94 -0.51 2.46
N ASP A 376 -8.97 -1.15 2.98
CA ASP A 376 -9.65 -0.66 4.18
C ASP A 376 -8.74 -0.95 5.38
N LEU A 377 -8.17 0.08 6.03
CA LEU A 377 -7.24 -0.06 7.16
C LEU A 377 -7.93 -0.58 8.43
N GLN A 378 -9.26 -0.55 8.50
CA GLN A 378 -10.01 -1.08 9.63
C GLN A 378 -10.20 -2.60 9.51
N THR A 379 -10.59 -3.07 8.33
CA THR A 379 -10.76 -4.51 8.07
C THR A 379 -9.48 -5.15 7.55
N MET A 380 -8.53 -4.35 7.10
CA MET A 380 -7.28 -4.76 6.45
C MET A 380 -7.55 -5.72 5.27
N GLU A 381 -8.53 -5.36 4.45
CA GLU A 381 -8.96 -6.07 3.25
C GLU A 381 -8.77 -5.21 1.99
N TRP A 382 -8.11 -5.79 0.99
CA TRP A 382 -7.91 -5.18 -0.31
C TRP A 382 -9.12 -5.36 -1.21
N SER A 383 -9.44 -4.30 -1.94
CA SER A 383 -10.41 -4.27 -3.02
C SER A 383 -9.83 -3.57 -4.25
N ARG A 384 -10.44 -3.83 -5.41
CA ARG A 384 -10.11 -3.19 -6.68
C ARG A 384 -11.36 -2.50 -7.24
N PRO A 385 -11.61 -1.24 -6.86
CA PRO A 385 -12.79 -0.53 -7.33
C PRO A 385 -12.74 -0.33 -8.85
N THR A 386 -13.93 -0.31 -9.47
CA THR A 386 -14.05 0.04 -10.89
C THR A 386 -13.75 1.52 -11.07
N GLN A 387 -12.74 1.83 -11.89
CA GLN A 387 -12.39 3.21 -12.24
C GLN A 387 -13.39 3.71 -13.30
N GLN A 388 -13.87 4.95 -13.14
CA GLN A 388 -14.76 5.61 -14.09
C GLN A 388 -14.03 6.79 -14.76
N GLY A 389 -14.41 7.13 -15.99
CA GLY A 389 -13.79 8.22 -16.75
C GLY A 389 -12.48 7.82 -17.44
N GLU A 390 -11.62 8.82 -17.69
CA GLU A 390 -10.31 8.60 -18.32
C GLU A 390 -9.32 8.00 -17.32
N ILE A 391 -9.05 6.70 -17.48
CA ILE A 391 -8.07 5.99 -16.67
C ILE A 391 -6.66 6.37 -17.13
N PRO A 392 -5.75 6.78 -16.23
CA PRO A 392 -4.39 7.10 -16.63
C PRO A 392 -3.69 5.90 -17.27
N SER A 393 -2.84 6.20 -18.26
CA SER A 393 -1.96 5.17 -18.80
C SER A 393 -1.04 4.59 -17.71
N PRO A 394 -0.59 3.34 -17.86
CA PRO A 394 0.37 2.74 -16.94
C PRO A 394 1.60 3.60 -16.73
N ARG A 395 2.01 3.76 -15.47
CA ARG A 395 3.10 4.66 -15.05
C ARG A 395 3.75 4.25 -13.73
N ALA A 396 5.03 4.59 -13.63
CA ALA A 396 5.83 4.52 -12.41
C ALA A 396 6.65 5.81 -12.24
N GLY A 397 7.06 6.11 -11.01
CA GLY A 397 7.84 7.30 -10.68
C GLY A 397 7.04 8.61 -10.77
N HIS A 398 5.71 8.53 -10.73
CA HIS A 398 4.81 9.67 -10.62
C HIS A 398 4.74 10.18 -9.18
N ALA A 399 4.28 11.42 -9.02
CA ALA A 399 3.96 12.02 -7.73
C ALA A 399 2.45 11.99 -7.51
N GLY A 400 2.03 11.89 -6.24
CA GLY A 400 0.63 11.89 -5.84
C GLY A 400 0.43 12.76 -4.61
N VAL A 401 -0.63 13.56 -4.58
CA VAL A 401 -1.01 14.38 -3.41
C VAL A 401 -2.52 14.42 -3.24
N ALA A 402 -3.00 14.16 -2.03
CA ALA A 402 -4.42 14.32 -1.69
C ALA A 402 -4.68 15.77 -1.27
N VAL A 403 -5.73 16.38 -1.82
CA VAL A 403 -6.20 17.72 -1.47
C VAL A 403 -7.72 17.69 -1.36
N GLY A 404 -8.23 17.78 -0.13
CA GLY A 404 -9.65 17.51 0.14
C GLY A 404 -10.01 16.07 -0.25
N GLU A 405 -11.14 15.90 -0.93
CA GLU A 405 -11.65 14.59 -1.39
C GLU A 405 -11.02 14.10 -2.70
N ASN A 406 -9.99 14.79 -3.17
CA ASN A 406 -9.40 14.57 -4.49
C ASN A 406 -7.95 14.10 -4.35
N TRP A 407 -7.61 13.04 -5.09
CA TRP A 407 -6.23 12.60 -5.23
C TRP A 407 -5.68 12.99 -6.60
N PHE A 408 -4.65 13.85 -6.58
CA PHE A 408 -3.99 14.36 -7.78
C PHE A 408 -2.73 13.55 -8.06
N ILE A 409 -2.62 13.01 -9.27
CA ILE A 409 -1.44 12.25 -9.74
C ILE A 409 -0.81 12.97 -10.93
N VAL A 410 0.52 13.14 -10.89
CA VAL A 410 1.27 13.91 -11.88
C VAL A 410 2.55 13.19 -12.30
N GLY A 411 2.85 13.23 -13.61
CA GLY A 411 4.11 12.75 -14.14
C GLY A 411 4.21 11.23 -14.19
N GLY A 412 5.42 10.71 -14.00
CA GLY A 412 5.76 9.30 -14.22
C GLY A 412 5.76 8.93 -15.70
N GLY A 413 6.12 7.69 -15.99
CA GLY A 413 6.17 7.17 -17.36
C GLY A 413 6.19 5.65 -17.42
N ASN A 414 6.26 5.11 -18.64
CA ASN A 414 6.43 3.69 -18.88
C ASN A 414 7.60 3.40 -19.83
N ASN A 415 8.02 2.13 -19.83
CA ASN A 415 9.18 1.64 -20.58
C ASN A 415 9.04 1.75 -22.11
N ARG A 416 7.84 2.03 -22.65
CA ARG A 416 7.59 2.15 -24.10
C ARG A 416 7.64 3.59 -24.61
N SER A 417 7.25 4.56 -23.79
CA SER A 417 7.20 5.98 -24.20
C SER A 417 8.31 6.83 -23.60
N GLY A 418 9.07 6.33 -22.62
CA GLY A 418 9.94 7.16 -21.79
C GLY A 418 9.16 8.25 -21.03
N ILE A 419 9.87 9.11 -20.29
CA ILE A 419 9.28 10.32 -19.69
C ILE A 419 9.19 11.38 -20.80
N LEU A 420 8.12 11.33 -21.59
CA LEU A 420 7.80 12.35 -22.59
C LEU A 420 7.41 13.65 -21.85
N PHE A 421 7.94 14.81 -22.28
CA PHE A 421 7.63 16.12 -21.69
C PHE A 421 6.11 16.44 -21.58
N GLY A 422 5.27 15.77 -22.37
CA GLY A 422 3.81 15.86 -22.28
C GLY A 422 3.20 15.21 -21.02
N PHE A 423 3.85 14.19 -20.42
CA PHE A 423 3.36 13.50 -19.22
C PHE A 423 3.53 14.30 -17.93
N LEU A 424 4.42 15.31 -17.92
CA LEU A 424 4.57 16.27 -16.82
C LEU A 424 3.31 17.10 -16.57
N LYS A 425 2.35 17.13 -17.51
CA LYS A 425 1.09 17.87 -17.40
C LYS A 425 -0.14 16.99 -17.21
N GLN A 426 0.02 15.66 -17.16
CA GLN A 426 -1.13 14.78 -16.96
C GLN A 426 -1.48 14.78 -15.48
N LEU A 427 -2.39 15.67 -15.11
CA LEU A 427 -3.09 15.65 -13.84
C LEU A 427 -4.20 14.60 -13.97
N CYS A 428 -4.06 13.48 -13.27
CA CYS A 428 -5.21 12.61 -13.06
C CYS A 428 -5.86 12.98 -11.74
N LEU A 429 -7.17 13.18 -11.79
CA LEU A 429 -8.03 13.33 -10.63
C LEU A 429 -8.69 11.98 -10.36
N ILE A 430 -8.41 11.40 -9.20
CA ILE A 430 -9.23 10.31 -8.66
C ILE A 430 -10.20 10.94 -7.66
N CYS A 431 -11.47 11.00 -8.05
CA CYS A 431 -12.55 11.43 -7.16
C CYS A 431 -12.92 10.28 -6.23
N LEU A 432 -12.91 10.56 -4.93
CA LEU A 432 -13.20 9.60 -3.87
C LEU A 432 -14.65 9.87 -3.47
N HIS A 433 -15.61 9.12 -4.02
CA HIS A 433 -17.04 9.24 -3.71
C HIS A 433 -17.56 7.93 -3.14
#